data_AF-G5R413-F1
#
_entry.id   AF-G5R413-F1
#
_cell.length_a   1.000
_cell.length_b   1.000
_cell.length_c   1.000
_cell.angle_alpha   90.00
_cell.angle_beta   90.00
_cell.angle_gamma   90.00
#
_symmetry.space_group_name_H-M   'P 1'
#
loop_
_entity.id
_entity.type
_entity.pdbx_description
1 polymer ?
#
loop_
_entity_poly.entity_id
_entity_poly.type
_entity_poly.pdbx_seq_one_letter_code
_entity_poly.pdbx_strand_id
1 'polypeptide(L)' 'GRRPKLTPEQWEQAGRLLAAGETRHRVGLLFDVSISTLYKKFPVNQSR' A
#
# COMPACT_ATOMS: atom_id res chain seq x y z
N GLY A 1 -14.56 -16.96 0.48
CA GLY A 1 -13.24 -16.31 0.26
C GLY A 1 -12.86 -15.50 1.48
N ARG A 2 -11.56 -15.40 1.81
CA ARG A 2 -11.09 -14.61 2.96
C ARG A 2 -11.44 -13.13 2.73
N ARG A 3 -12.00 -12.46 3.74
CA ARG A 3 -12.27 -11.02 3.67
C ARG A 3 -10.95 -10.26 3.54
N PRO A 4 -10.83 -9.29 2.61
CA PRO A 4 -9.67 -8.42 2.53
C PRO A 4 -9.49 -7.68 3.86
N LYS A 5 -8.23 -7.53 4.32
CA LYS A 5 -7.91 -6.81 5.55
C LYS A 5 -8.15 -5.31 5.44
N LEU A 6 -7.93 -4.75 4.25
CA LEU A 6 -8.09 -3.33 3.95
C LEU A 6 -9.28 -3.09 3.03
N THR A 7 -10.01 -2.00 3.30
CA THR A 7 -11.06 -1.50 2.42
C THR A 7 -10.46 -0.80 1.20
N PRO A 8 -11.24 -0.60 0.11
CA PRO A 8 -10.79 0.16 -1.05
C PRO A 8 -10.27 1.56 -0.70
N GLU A 9 -10.93 2.25 0.22
CA GLU A 9 -10.58 3.61 0.65
C GLU A 9 -9.24 3.63 1.39
N GLN A 10 -8.98 2.60 2.21
CA GLN A 10 -7.67 2.44 2.87
C GLN A 10 -6.55 2.18 1.86
N TRP A 11 -6.82 1.42 0.79
CA TRP A 11 -5.87 1.24 -0.31
C TRP A 11 -5.59 2.54 -1.04
N GLU A 12 -6.62 3.36 -1.31
CA GLU A 12 -6.41 4.68 -1.91
C GLU A 12 -5.55 5.58 -1.03
N GLN A 13 -5.81 5.62 0.27
CA GLN A 13 -5.03 6.42 1.21
C GLN A 13 -3.56 5.96 1.26
N ALA A 14 -3.33 4.65 1.34
CA ALA A 14 -1.98 4.08 1.27
C ALA A 14 -1.27 4.45 -0.04
N GLY A 15 -1.97 4.41 -1.17
CA GLY A 15 -1.46 4.82 -2.47
C GLY A 15 -1.06 6.29 -2.52
N ARG A 16 -1.89 7.19 -1.95
CA ARG A 16 -1.58 8.63 -1.87
C ARG A 16 -0.34 8.91 -1.02
N LEU A 17 -0.18 8.21 0.11
CA LEU A 17 1.01 8.34 0.96
C LEU A 17 2.27 7.89 0.20
N LEU A 18 2.22 6.75 -0.49
CA LEU A 18 3.33 6.27 -1.30
C LEU A 18 3.68 7.22 -2.45
N ALA A 19 2.66 7.80 -3.11
CA ALA A 19 2.86 8.81 -4.15
C ALA A 19 3.44 10.13 -3.61
N ALA A 20 3.11 10.50 -2.38
CA ALA A 20 3.69 11.63 -1.67
C ALA A 20 5.13 11.39 -1.20
N GLY A 21 5.68 10.19 -1.42
CA GLY A 21 7.06 9.85 -1.07
C GLY A 21 7.23 9.16 0.29
N GLU A 22 6.14 8.75 0.96
CA GLU A 22 6.26 7.99 2.19
C GLU A 22 6.90 6.62 1.98
N THR A 23 7.63 6.18 2.99
CA THR A 23 8.29 4.87 2.93
C THR A 23 7.28 3.73 3.04
N ARG A 24 7.49 2.66 2.28
CA ARG A 24 6.66 1.43 2.37
C ARG A 24 6.71 0.80 3.76
N HIS A 25 7.78 1.00 4.52
CA HIS A 25 7.86 0.55 5.91
C HIS A 25 6.87 1.32 6.81
N ARG A 26 6.85 2.65 6.72
CA ARG A 26 5.91 3.49 7.49
C ARG A 26 4.46 3.21 7.12
N VAL A 27 4.16 3.11 5.82
CA VAL A 27 2.81 2.75 5.34
C VAL A 27 2.41 1.35 5.81
N GLY A 28 3.34 0.38 5.82
CA GLY A 28 3.07 -0.97 6.32
C GLY A 28 2.66 -1.00 7.80
N LEU A 29 3.32 -0.19 8.63
CA LEU A 29 2.96 -0.05 10.05
C LEU A 29 1.57 0.59 10.24
N LEU A 30 1.24 1.64 9.48
CA LEU A 30 -0.02 2.37 9.61
C LEU A 30 -1.25 1.55 9.25
N PHE A 31 -1.13 0.70 8.21
CA PHE A 31 -2.25 -0.11 7.71
C PHE A 31 -2.15 -1.59 8.13
N ASP A 32 -1.17 -1.93 8.97
CA ASP A 32 -0.88 -3.29 9.41
C ASP A 32 -0.78 -4.28 8.22
N VAL A 33 -0.01 -3.89 7.21
CA VAL A 33 0.23 -4.69 6.00
C VAL A 33 1.71 -4.92 5.76
N SER A 34 2.03 -6.09 5.22
CA SER A 34 3.41 -6.42 4.91
C SER A 34 3.93 -5.58 3.75
N ILE A 35 5.23 -5.27 3.80
CA ILE A 35 5.92 -4.51 2.75
C ILE A 35 5.83 -5.24 1.39
N SER A 36 5.86 -6.57 1.39
CA SER A 36 5.69 -7.37 0.16
C SER A 36 4.30 -7.21 -0.45
N THR A 37 3.24 -7.07 0.38
CA THR A 37 1.90 -6.74 -0.10
C THR A 37 1.87 -5.36 -0.74
N LEU A 38 2.55 -4.36 -0.14
CA LEU A 38 2.65 -3.02 -0.71
C LEU A 38 3.41 -2.99 -2.04
N TYR A 39 4.49 -3.77 -2.18
CA TYR A 39 5.18 -3.89 -3.47
C TYR A 39 4.32 -4.55 -4.55
N LYS A 40 3.51 -5.56 -4.19
CA LYS A 40 2.59 -6.21 -5.13
C LYS A 40 1.45 -5.28 -5.57
N LYS A 41 0.95 -4.44 -4.67
CA LYS A 41 -0.15 -3.49 -4.97
C LYS A 41 0.33 -2.20 -5.63
N PHE A 42 1.50 -1.70 -5.24
CA PHE A 42 2.09 -0.45 -5.71
C PHE A 42 3.53 -0.71 -6.19
N PRO A 43 3.69 -1.34 -7.37
CA PRO A 43 5.00 -1.65 -7.92
C PRO A 43 5.77 -0.36 -8.25
N VAL A 44 7.08 -0.36 -7.97
CA VAL A 44 7.99 0.77 -8.20
C VAL A 44 8.26 1.07 -9.68
N ASN A 45 7.91 0.16 -10.58
CA ASN A 45 8.27 0.25 -12.00
C ASN A 45 7.04 0.30 -12.94
N GLN A 46 5.91 0.84 -12.48
CA GLN A 46 4.84 1.24 -13.42
C GLN A 46 5.21 2.57 -14.06
N SER A 47 6.26 2.53 -14.87
CA SER A 47 6.60 3.59 -15.80
C SER A 47 5.72 3.40 -17.04
N ARG A 48 4.54 4.02 -17.05
CA ARG A 48 3.84 4.59 -18.22
C ARG A 48 2.54 5.26 -17.81
#